data_AF-A0A0C3D9W3-F1
#
_entry.id   AF-A0A0C3D9W3-F1
#
_cell.length_a   1.000
_cell.length_b   1.000
_cell.length_c   1.000
_cell.angle_alpha   90.00
_cell.angle_beta   90.00
_cell.angle_gamma   90.00
#
_symmetry.space_group_name_H-M   'P 1'
#
loop_
_entity.id
_entity.type
_entity.pdbx_description
1 polymer ?
#
loop_
_entity_poly.entity_id
_entity_poly.type
_entity_poly.pdbx_seq_one_letter_code
_entity_poly.pdbx_strand_id
1 'polypeptide(L)'
;MTDLKSARLNTLLLKSLLGEEIGDIKFYLFSSRSKHKGRIFRPRALHANSGLLSESLPYLADLLKGKKSLADHAMFEFHGVDNYPWMTSHNEYGYEDDSDLDEAEETEEENTTKLQDVTLALDKLTCATSNENDEGVLDREPKQNRHIFIKDTAFRTWKSLLFYFYTGHIQFTFLKSTSPVRFQGDTSGIHVTPTCSAKSMYRLASKMGFEALQTKALDYIRFVLSDMNVVTELGSPLLARHPPVLNTVLDTLFRHIDSPLVRSALPKLFERIANGELCHGADILKALYEKILAKHYPQLNPVPPNLPMNSSNAGFLFNVKTTFPDNFKKTDSASPKKSK
;
A
#
# COMPACT_ATOMS: atom_id res chain seq x y z
N MET A 1 -15.58 -12.44 -15.93
CA MET A 1 -14.92 -12.59 -14.60
C MET A 1 -15.89 -12.35 -13.44
N THR A 2 -16.91 -11.50 -13.59
CA THR A 2 -17.97 -11.24 -12.59
C THR A 2 -18.87 -12.46 -12.33
N ASP A 3 -19.22 -13.18 -13.40
CA ASP A 3 -20.15 -14.33 -13.33
C ASP A 3 -19.63 -15.49 -12.49
N LEU A 4 -18.36 -15.88 -12.68
CA LEU A 4 -17.70 -16.92 -11.89
C LEU A 4 -17.61 -16.57 -10.40
N LYS A 5 -17.33 -15.30 -10.05
CA LYS A 5 -17.28 -14.86 -8.65
C LYS A 5 -18.67 -14.90 -8.01
N SER A 6 -19.71 -14.49 -8.74
CA SER A 6 -21.09 -14.56 -8.29
C SER A 6 -21.53 -16.01 -8.03
N ALA A 7 -21.23 -16.95 -8.95
CA ALA A 7 -21.55 -18.37 -8.76
C ALA A 7 -20.84 -18.98 -7.52
N ARG A 8 -19.57 -18.64 -7.30
CA ARG A 8 -18.82 -19.06 -6.10
C ARG A 8 -19.43 -18.49 -4.82
N LEU A 9 -19.76 -17.20 -4.81
CA LEU A 9 -20.40 -16.56 -3.66
C LEU A 9 -21.74 -17.21 -3.34
N ASN A 10 -22.57 -17.48 -4.36
CA ASN A 10 -23.84 -18.20 -4.19
C ASN A 10 -23.64 -19.59 -3.59
N THR A 11 -22.60 -20.31 -4.03
CA THR A 11 -22.26 -21.63 -3.47
C THR A 11 -21.93 -21.54 -1.98
N LEU A 12 -21.14 -20.53 -1.57
CA LEU A 12 -20.80 -20.32 -0.16
C LEU A 12 -21.99 -19.87 0.68
N LEU A 13 -22.90 -19.08 0.10
CA LEU A 13 -24.16 -18.70 0.75
C LEU A 13 -25.06 -19.92 0.96
N LEU A 14 -25.16 -20.82 -0.03
CA LEU A 14 -25.92 -22.06 0.13
C LEU A 14 -25.36 -22.93 1.25
N LYS A 15 -24.03 -23.08 1.33
CA LYS A 15 -23.37 -23.77 2.45
C LYS A 15 -23.72 -23.12 3.80
N SER A 16 -23.67 -21.80 3.86
CA SER A 16 -24.08 -21.04 5.06
C SER A 16 -25.51 -21.35 5.49
N LEU A 17 -26.45 -21.40 4.53
CA LEU A 17 -27.87 -21.66 4.80
C LEU A 17 -28.11 -23.08 5.32
N LEU A 18 -27.25 -24.02 4.94
CA LEU A 18 -27.24 -25.41 5.44
C LEU A 18 -26.52 -25.55 6.79
N GLY A 19 -25.98 -24.47 7.36
CA GLY A 19 -25.22 -24.49 8.61
C GLY A 19 -23.80 -25.05 8.48
N GLU A 20 -23.28 -25.18 7.26
CA GLU A 20 -21.90 -25.62 7.03
C GLU A 20 -20.90 -24.50 7.36
N GLU A 21 -19.73 -24.90 7.91
CA GLU A 21 -18.62 -23.97 8.12
C GLU A 21 -18.03 -23.53 6.78
N ILE A 22 -18.05 -22.22 6.52
CA ILE A 22 -17.62 -21.64 5.24
C ILE A 22 -16.11 -21.38 5.24
N GLY A 23 -15.56 -20.99 6.39
CA GLY A 23 -14.17 -20.60 6.53
C GLY A 23 -13.34 -21.71 7.17
N ASP A 24 -12.24 -22.08 6.53
CA ASP A 24 -11.29 -23.09 6.99
C ASP A 24 -9.88 -22.49 7.25
N ILE A 25 -9.73 -21.17 7.08
CA ILE A 25 -8.51 -20.41 7.37
C ILE A 25 -8.85 -19.16 8.17
N LYS A 26 -7.99 -18.83 9.14
CA LYS A 26 -7.98 -17.58 9.90
C LYS A 26 -6.68 -16.81 9.65
N PHE A 27 -6.79 -15.61 9.10
CA PHE A 27 -5.68 -14.66 8.98
C PHE A 27 -5.65 -13.71 10.17
N TYR A 28 -4.49 -13.53 10.79
CA TYR A 28 -4.26 -12.57 11.87
C TYR A 28 -3.41 -11.43 11.37
N LEU A 29 -3.93 -10.21 11.45
CA LEU A 29 -3.25 -9.00 10.97
C LEU A 29 -3.41 -7.87 11.97
N PHE A 30 -2.40 -7.01 12.07
CA PHE A 30 -2.48 -5.82 12.90
C PHE A 30 -3.51 -4.82 12.37
N SER A 31 -4.28 -4.22 13.28
CA SER A 31 -5.26 -3.20 12.93
C SER A 31 -4.91 -1.80 13.42
N SER A 32 -3.94 -1.65 14.33
CA SER A 32 -3.70 -0.38 15.00
C SER A 32 -2.23 -0.04 15.14
N ARG A 33 -1.95 1.27 15.23
CA ARG A 33 -0.63 1.84 15.53
C ARG A 33 -0.68 2.81 16.69
N SER A 34 0.36 2.79 17.51
CA SER A 34 0.52 3.65 18.68
C SER A 34 0.89 5.06 18.22
N LYS A 35 0.23 6.07 18.79
CA LYS A 35 0.50 7.49 18.47
C LYS A 35 1.91 7.94 18.89
N HIS A 36 2.46 7.34 19.96
CA HIS A 36 3.66 7.87 20.63
C HIS A 36 4.84 6.89 20.68
N LYS A 37 4.59 5.58 20.60
CA LYS A 37 5.62 4.56 20.87
C LYS A 37 6.15 3.86 19.61
N GLY A 38 5.70 4.24 18.41
CA GLY A 38 6.14 3.61 17.16
C GLY A 38 5.89 2.10 17.15
N ARG A 39 4.75 1.66 17.70
CA ARG A 39 4.37 0.26 17.84
C ARG A 39 3.13 -0.04 17.02
N ILE A 40 3.11 -1.20 16.38
CA ILE A 40 1.97 -1.72 15.63
C ILE A 40 1.38 -2.89 16.42
N PHE A 41 0.08 -2.89 16.67
CA PHE A 41 -0.57 -3.78 17.64
C PHE A 41 -2.03 -4.06 17.31
N ARG A 42 -2.71 -4.79 18.20
CA ARG A 42 -4.09 -5.31 18.05
C ARG A 42 -4.24 -6.19 16.81
N PRO A 43 -3.66 -7.39 16.80
CA PRO A 43 -3.97 -8.36 15.76
C PRO A 43 -5.45 -8.73 15.80
N ARG A 44 -6.07 -8.83 14.62
CA ARG A 44 -7.48 -9.21 14.46
C ARG A 44 -7.58 -10.35 13.46
N ALA A 45 -8.51 -11.26 13.72
CA ALA A 45 -8.75 -12.42 12.87
C ALA A 45 -9.71 -12.11 11.71
N LEU A 46 -9.40 -12.61 10.52
CA LEU A 46 -10.26 -12.67 9.35
C LEU A 46 -10.44 -14.12 8.93
N HIS A 47 -11.69 -14.55 8.80
CA HIS A 47 -12.02 -15.90 8.32
C HIS A 47 -12.09 -15.89 6.79
N ALA A 48 -11.56 -16.94 6.17
CA ALA A 48 -11.55 -17.10 4.73
C ALA A 48 -11.70 -18.58 4.32
N ASN A 49 -12.01 -18.80 3.04
CA ASN A 49 -12.16 -20.11 2.44
C ASN A 49 -10.96 -20.44 1.54
N SER A 50 -10.24 -21.51 1.87
CA SER A 50 -9.02 -21.96 1.20
C SER A 50 -9.23 -22.27 -0.27
N GLY A 51 -10.35 -22.92 -0.61
CA GLY A 51 -10.73 -23.26 -1.97
C GLY A 51 -10.83 -22.00 -2.83
N LEU A 52 -11.62 -21.02 -2.38
CA LEU A 52 -11.79 -19.76 -3.11
C LEU A 52 -10.48 -18.99 -3.27
N LEU A 53 -9.65 -18.94 -2.23
CA LEU A 53 -8.37 -18.23 -2.28
C LEU A 53 -7.38 -18.90 -3.22
N SER A 54 -7.27 -20.22 -3.17
CA SER A 54 -6.37 -21.01 -4.03
C SER A 54 -6.73 -20.89 -5.52
N GLU A 55 -8.02 -20.74 -5.84
CA GLU A 55 -8.50 -20.52 -7.19
C GLU A 55 -8.39 -19.06 -7.66
N SER A 56 -8.22 -18.13 -6.73
CA SER A 56 -8.19 -16.70 -7.04
C SER A 56 -6.80 -16.20 -7.43
N LEU A 57 -5.75 -16.76 -6.82
CA LEU A 57 -4.37 -16.33 -7.07
C LEU A 57 -3.37 -17.48 -6.84
N PRO A 58 -2.47 -17.78 -7.80
CA PRO A 58 -1.45 -18.82 -7.65
C PRO A 58 -0.58 -18.63 -6.40
N TYR A 59 -0.23 -17.39 -6.06
CA TYR A 59 0.49 -17.04 -4.83
C TYR A 59 -0.18 -17.62 -3.58
N LEU A 60 -1.50 -17.51 -3.48
CA LEU A 60 -2.25 -18.04 -2.34
C LEU A 60 -2.39 -19.55 -2.43
N ALA A 61 -2.51 -20.13 -3.62
CA ALA A 61 -2.49 -21.58 -3.77
C ALA A 61 -1.16 -22.19 -3.28
N ASP A 62 -0.02 -21.58 -3.60
CA ASP A 62 1.29 -22.05 -3.17
C ASP A 62 1.53 -21.86 -1.68
N LEU A 63 1.08 -20.73 -1.12
CA LEU A 63 1.06 -20.46 0.31
C LEU A 63 0.25 -21.53 1.05
N LEU A 64 -0.96 -21.81 0.58
CA LEU A 64 -1.87 -22.79 1.18
C LEU A 64 -1.44 -24.24 0.90
N LYS A 65 -0.55 -24.52 -0.06
CA LYS A 65 0.01 -25.87 -0.23
C LYS A 65 1.28 -26.10 0.57
N GLY A 66 1.76 -25.10 1.33
CA GLY A 66 3.05 -25.16 2.02
C GLY A 66 4.25 -25.27 1.08
N LYS A 67 4.05 -25.08 -0.23
CA LYS A 67 5.09 -25.21 -1.28
C LYS A 67 6.00 -24.00 -1.33
N LYS A 68 5.44 -22.84 -1.04
CA LYS A 68 6.24 -21.66 -0.74
C LYS A 68 6.70 -21.83 0.70
N SER A 69 7.92 -22.34 0.87
CA SER A 69 8.64 -22.03 2.10
C SER A 69 8.53 -20.53 2.29
N LEU A 70 8.22 -20.17 3.51
CA LEU A 70 7.88 -18.86 4.05
C LEU A 70 9.09 -17.91 3.98
N ALA A 71 9.78 -17.88 2.83
CA ALA A 71 10.96 -17.08 2.54
C ALA A 71 10.67 -15.57 2.70
N ASP A 72 9.39 -15.22 2.66
CA ASP A 72 8.89 -13.96 3.14
C ASP A 72 8.63 -14.11 4.66
N HIS A 73 9.57 -13.65 5.49
CA HIS A 73 9.46 -13.62 6.97
C HIS A 73 8.21 -12.91 7.51
N ALA A 74 7.33 -12.44 6.63
CA ALA A 74 6.13 -11.69 6.93
C ALA A 74 4.86 -12.51 7.14
N MET A 75 4.78 -13.77 6.68
CA MET A 75 3.51 -14.53 6.69
C MET A 75 3.64 -15.94 7.24
N PHE A 76 3.54 -16.21 8.53
CA PHE A 76 3.80 -17.54 9.10
C PHE A 76 2.55 -18.26 9.61
N GLU A 77 2.53 -19.58 9.45
CA GLU A 77 1.52 -20.45 10.06
C GLU A 77 1.92 -20.74 11.51
N PHE A 78 0.95 -20.76 12.42
CA PHE A 78 1.18 -21.03 13.83
C PHE A 78 0.11 -21.95 14.41
N HIS A 79 0.49 -22.75 15.40
CA HIS A 79 -0.41 -23.66 16.12
C HIS A 79 -0.53 -23.19 17.57
N GLY A 80 -1.75 -22.84 18.01
CA GLY A 80 -2.02 -22.42 19.40
C GLY A 80 -1.71 -20.95 19.71
N VAL A 81 -2.02 -20.53 20.94
CA VAL A 81 -1.94 -19.13 21.40
C VAL A 81 -0.50 -18.69 21.67
N ASP A 82 0.41 -19.63 21.86
CA ASP A 82 1.69 -19.39 22.57
C ASP A 82 2.80 -18.77 21.70
N ASN A 83 2.57 -18.55 20.39
CA ASN A 83 3.66 -18.19 19.47
C ASN A 83 3.35 -17.07 18.46
N TYR A 84 2.23 -16.34 18.57
CA TYR A 84 1.95 -15.22 17.67
C TYR A 84 2.22 -13.85 18.32
N PRO A 85 2.86 -12.91 17.61
CA PRO A 85 3.24 -11.61 18.15
C PRO A 85 2.02 -10.71 18.30
N TRP A 86 1.73 -10.31 19.53
CA TRP A 86 0.65 -9.37 19.86
C TRP A 86 0.96 -7.93 19.42
N MET A 87 2.23 -7.64 19.17
CA MET A 87 2.75 -6.35 18.75
C MET A 87 4.07 -6.51 17.99
N THR A 88 4.36 -5.54 17.13
CA THR A 88 5.66 -5.40 16.46
C THR A 88 6.10 -3.94 16.47
N SER A 89 7.39 -3.70 16.24
CA SER A 89 7.91 -2.35 16.06
C SER A 89 7.50 -1.79 14.69
N HIS A 90 7.47 -0.47 14.57
CA HIS A 90 7.23 0.20 13.29
C HIS A 90 8.22 -0.21 12.20
N ASN A 91 9.50 -0.32 12.57
CA ASN A 91 10.58 -0.68 11.66
C ASN A 91 10.43 -2.11 11.15
N GLU A 92 10.01 -3.03 12.01
CA GLU A 92 9.75 -4.42 11.64
C GLU A 92 8.49 -4.56 10.77
N TYR A 93 7.46 -3.75 11.02
CA TYR A 93 6.30 -3.65 10.12
C TYR A 93 6.71 -3.11 8.73
N GLY A 94 7.68 -2.18 8.70
CA GLY A 94 8.36 -1.72 7.50
C GLY A 94 7.54 -0.74 6.64
N TYR A 95 6.40 -0.25 7.13
CA TYR A 95 5.52 0.67 6.41
C TYR A 95 4.91 1.74 7.32
N GLU A 96 5.61 2.86 7.41
CA GLU A 96 5.32 3.88 8.41
C GLU A 96 4.05 4.68 8.13
N ASP A 97 3.87 4.99 6.85
CA ASP A 97 2.77 5.79 6.33
C ASP A 97 1.49 4.97 6.04
N ASP A 98 1.37 3.74 6.57
CA ASP A 98 0.23 2.88 6.29
C ASP A 98 -1.07 3.46 6.87
N SER A 99 -1.89 4.04 6.00
CA SER A 99 -3.14 4.71 6.36
C SER A 99 -4.25 3.76 6.77
N ASP A 100 -4.06 2.46 6.57
CA ASP A 100 -5.03 1.42 6.88
C ASP A 100 -4.92 0.91 8.34
N LEU A 101 -4.00 1.48 9.13
CA LEU A 101 -3.89 1.25 10.56
C LEU A 101 -4.62 2.36 11.35
N ASP A 102 -5.45 1.95 12.30
CA ASP A 102 -6.15 2.86 13.20
C ASP A 102 -5.18 3.45 14.25
N GLU A 103 -5.30 4.73 14.55
CA GLU A 103 -4.48 5.39 15.57
C GLU A 103 -5.09 5.18 16.95
N ALA A 104 -4.32 4.61 17.85
CA ALA A 104 -4.79 4.28 19.19
C ALA A 104 -3.76 4.57 20.27
N GLU A 105 -4.25 4.83 21.48
CA GLU A 105 -3.42 4.87 22.67
C GLU A 105 -3.21 3.45 23.20
N GLU A 106 -1.97 3.16 23.56
CA GLU A 106 -1.56 1.89 24.16
C GLU A 106 -1.81 2.03 25.67
N THR A 107 -2.99 1.62 26.13
CA THR A 107 -3.30 1.53 27.56
C THR A 107 -2.67 0.26 28.14
N GLU A 108 -2.10 0.35 29.34
CA GLU A 108 -1.42 -0.80 29.98
C GLU A 108 -2.36 -1.99 30.24
N GLU A 109 -3.67 -1.74 30.30
CA GLU A 109 -4.71 -2.74 30.52
C GLU A 109 -4.99 -3.66 29.31
N GLU A 110 -4.50 -3.34 28.11
CA GLU A 110 -4.71 -4.21 26.94
C GLU A 110 -3.73 -5.39 26.86
N ASN A 111 -2.66 -5.38 27.66
CA ASN A 111 -1.68 -6.48 27.69
C ASN A 111 -2.16 -7.70 28.49
N THR A 112 -3.08 -7.53 29.43
CA THR A 112 -3.54 -8.59 30.34
C THR A 112 -4.94 -9.09 30.02
N THR A 113 -5.81 -8.26 29.45
CA THR A 113 -7.25 -8.56 29.35
C THR A 113 -7.64 -9.41 28.12
N LYS A 114 -6.71 -9.71 27.20
CA LYS A 114 -7.01 -10.43 25.93
C LYS A 114 -6.47 -11.86 25.82
N LEU A 115 -5.96 -12.44 26.91
CA LEU A 115 -5.88 -13.91 26.99
C LEU A 115 -7.29 -14.51 26.93
N GLN A 116 -8.31 -13.86 27.49
CA GLN A 116 -9.65 -14.45 27.64
C GLN A 116 -10.46 -14.51 26.33
N ASP A 117 -10.46 -13.47 25.49
CA ASP A 117 -11.22 -13.48 24.22
C ASP A 117 -10.68 -14.47 23.18
N VAL A 118 -9.37 -14.76 23.23
CA VAL A 118 -8.73 -15.77 22.38
C VAL A 118 -8.89 -17.18 22.96
N THR A 119 -8.84 -17.31 24.30
CA THR A 119 -9.07 -18.60 25.00
C THR A 119 -10.52 -19.05 24.85
N LEU A 120 -11.50 -18.15 24.93
CA LEU A 120 -12.93 -18.45 24.75
C LEU A 120 -13.27 -18.96 23.33
N ALA A 121 -12.48 -18.58 22.32
CA ALA A 121 -12.61 -19.09 20.95
C ALA A 121 -11.92 -20.45 20.73
N LEU A 122 -10.98 -20.83 21.62
CA LEU A 122 -10.18 -22.04 21.50
C LEU A 122 -10.71 -23.19 22.38
N ASP A 123 -11.29 -22.90 23.54
CA ASP A 123 -11.94 -23.89 24.43
C ASP A 123 -13.18 -24.55 23.81
N LYS A 124 -13.77 -23.94 22.76
CA LYS A 124 -14.82 -24.58 21.97
C LYS A 124 -14.31 -25.65 21.00
N LEU A 125 -12.99 -25.76 20.79
CA LEU A 125 -12.39 -26.70 19.84
C LEU A 125 -11.94 -28.02 20.50
N THR A 126 -11.87 -28.10 21.83
CA THR A 126 -11.30 -29.25 22.57
C THR A 126 -12.32 -30.26 23.11
N CYS A 127 -13.62 -30.14 22.82
CA CYS A 127 -14.66 -31.04 23.38
C CYS A 127 -15.26 -32.06 22.41
N ALA A 128 -14.61 -32.40 21.29
CA ALA A 128 -15.17 -33.39 20.38
C ALA A 128 -14.12 -34.31 19.72
N THR A 129 -13.36 -35.05 20.53
CA THR A 129 -12.78 -36.34 20.08
C THR A 129 -12.35 -37.16 21.29
N SER A 130 -13.25 -37.97 21.82
CA SER A 130 -12.90 -39.24 22.42
C SER A 130 -13.51 -40.33 21.55
N ASN A 131 -12.66 -41.11 20.88
CA ASN A 131 -12.78 -42.56 20.73
C ASN A 131 -11.54 -43.12 20.04
N GLU A 132 -10.93 -44.10 20.70
CA GLU A 132 -9.81 -44.91 20.24
C GLU A 132 -10.28 -46.00 19.25
N ASN A 133 -9.30 -46.45 18.44
CA ASN A 133 -9.24 -47.69 17.64
C ASN A 133 -9.93 -47.68 16.27
N ASP A 134 -9.15 -47.57 15.19
CA ASP A 134 -9.19 -48.53 14.06
C ASP A 134 -7.94 -48.40 13.15
N GLU A 135 -7.45 -49.55 12.67
CA GLU A 135 -6.33 -49.67 11.74
C GLU A 135 -6.77 -49.48 10.29
N GLY A 136 -6.06 -48.62 9.55
CA GLY A 136 -6.01 -48.63 8.09
C GLY A 136 -7.10 -47.85 7.35
N VAL A 137 -6.72 -46.75 6.69
CA VAL A 137 -7.14 -46.28 5.34
C VAL A 137 -6.52 -44.89 5.12
N LEU A 138 -6.00 -44.68 3.90
CA LEU A 138 -5.28 -43.49 3.42
C LEU A 138 -5.88 -42.14 3.84
N ASP A 139 -5.02 -41.33 4.47
CA ASP A 139 -5.13 -39.92 4.86
C ASP A 139 -6.24 -39.12 4.18
N ARG A 140 -7.30 -38.86 4.96
CA ARG A 140 -7.99 -37.57 4.92
C ARG A 140 -8.07 -37.07 6.35
N GLU A 141 -6.99 -36.48 6.84
CA GLU A 141 -7.05 -35.72 8.08
C GLU A 141 -8.15 -34.65 7.99
N PRO A 142 -8.92 -34.44 9.07
CA PRO A 142 -9.90 -33.36 9.11
C PRO A 142 -9.15 -32.05 8.85
N LYS A 143 -9.66 -31.23 7.93
CA LYS A 143 -9.10 -29.91 7.59
C LYS A 143 -9.01 -29.06 8.85
N GLN A 144 -7.88 -29.12 9.55
CA GLN A 144 -7.61 -28.29 10.71
C GLN A 144 -7.75 -26.83 10.26
N ASN A 145 -8.53 -26.06 11.01
CA ASN A 145 -8.65 -24.62 10.82
C ASN A 145 -7.24 -24.02 10.84
N ARG A 146 -6.77 -23.49 9.71
CA ARG A 146 -5.38 -23.02 9.57
C ARG A 146 -5.25 -21.60 10.07
N HIS A 147 -4.22 -21.31 10.85
CA HIS A 147 -3.97 -19.99 11.41
C HIS A 147 -2.73 -19.38 10.78
N ILE A 148 -2.90 -18.28 10.04
CA ILE A 148 -1.81 -17.60 9.32
C ILE A 148 -1.67 -16.17 9.86
N PHE A 149 -0.51 -15.82 10.39
CA PHE A 149 -0.19 -14.47 10.78
C PHE A 149 0.44 -13.69 9.63
N ILE A 150 0.02 -12.44 9.41
CA ILE A 150 0.56 -11.55 8.36
C ILE A 150 1.02 -10.26 9.03
N LYS A 151 2.34 -10.07 9.08
CA LYS A 151 2.93 -8.97 9.84
C LYS A 151 3.03 -7.66 9.07
N ASP A 152 3.13 -7.69 7.74
CA ASP A 152 3.50 -6.51 6.92
C ASP A 152 2.33 -5.91 6.12
N THR A 153 1.11 -6.25 6.53
CA THR A 153 -0.13 -5.79 5.91
C THR A 153 -1.17 -5.46 6.97
N ALA A 154 -1.85 -4.32 6.81
CA ALA A 154 -2.89 -3.91 7.72
C ALA A 154 -4.15 -4.76 7.54
N PHE A 155 -4.86 -5.00 8.64
CA PHE A 155 -6.13 -5.72 8.67
C PHE A 155 -7.14 -5.18 7.65
N ARG A 156 -7.27 -3.86 7.53
CA ARG A 156 -8.21 -3.21 6.60
C ARG A 156 -7.85 -3.48 5.13
N THR A 157 -6.56 -3.44 4.79
CA THR A 157 -6.07 -3.76 3.44
C THR A 157 -6.39 -5.21 3.10
N TRP A 158 -6.06 -6.16 3.99
CA TRP A 158 -6.32 -7.58 3.74
C TRP A 158 -7.81 -7.92 3.69
N LYS A 159 -8.62 -7.32 4.58
CA LYS A 159 -10.08 -7.47 4.54
C LYS A 159 -10.65 -7.03 3.19
N SER A 160 -10.17 -5.93 2.64
CA SER A 160 -10.58 -5.43 1.33
C SER A 160 -10.13 -6.35 0.20
N LEU A 161 -8.93 -6.95 0.30
CA LEU A 161 -8.45 -7.96 -0.65
C LEU A 161 -9.33 -9.22 -0.63
N LEU A 162 -9.62 -9.76 0.56
CA LEU A 162 -10.51 -10.91 0.71
C LEU A 162 -11.86 -10.61 0.09
N PHE A 163 -12.48 -9.48 0.45
CA PHE A 163 -13.76 -9.06 -0.13
C PHE A 163 -13.71 -8.97 -1.66
N TYR A 164 -12.62 -8.48 -2.23
CA TYR A 164 -12.41 -8.45 -3.68
C TYR A 164 -12.30 -9.85 -4.30
N PHE A 165 -11.71 -10.83 -3.62
CA PHE A 165 -11.72 -12.22 -4.10
C PHE A 165 -13.13 -12.79 -4.13
N TYR A 166 -13.93 -12.55 -3.09
CA TYR A 166 -15.32 -13.02 -3.03
C TYR A 166 -16.24 -12.34 -4.04
N THR A 167 -16.16 -11.01 -4.15
CA THR A 167 -17.19 -10.22 -4.84
C THR A 167 -16.72 -9.62 -6.15
N GLY A 168 -15.40 -9.44 -6.32
CA GLY A 168 -14.83 -8.67 -7.42
C GLY A 168 -14.92 -7.16 -7.25
N HIS A 169 -15.46 -6.68 -6.14
CA HIS A 169 -15.54 -5.26 -5.82
C HIS A 169 -14.40 -4.85 -4.89
N ILE A 170 -13.79 -3.72 -5.18
CA ILE A 170 -12.81 -3.07 -4.31
C ILE A 170 -13.09 -1.58 -4.29
N GLN A 171 -12.97 -0.99 -3.11
CA GLN A 171 -13.15 0.44 -2.91
C GLN A 171 -11.92 0.99 -2.20
N PHE A 172 -11.38 2.08 -2.74
CA PHE A 172 -10.22 2.75 -2.16
C PHE A 172 -10.64 3.96 -1.34
N THR A 173 -9.90 4.22 -0.26
CA THR A 173 -9.98 5.47 0.48
C THR A 173 -9.24 6.58 -0.26
N PHE A 174 -9.66 7.84 -0.06
CA PHE A 174 -8.88 8.98 -0.52
C PHE A 174 -7.52 9.05 0.20
N LEU A 175 -6.52 9.62 -0.45
CA LEU A 175 -5.21 9.81 0.16
C LEU A 175 -5.31 10.75 1.35
N LYS A 176 -4.61 10.45 2.45
CA LYS A 176 -4.52 11.33 3.63
C LYS A 176 -4.04 12.75 3.30
N SER A 177 -3.24 12.87 2.24
CA SER A 177 -2.74 14.14 1.71
C SER A 177 -3.81 14.97 0.97
N THR A 178 -5.01 14.41 0.75
CA THR A 178 -6.16 15.13 0.19
C THR A 178 -6.99 15.71 1.32
N SER A 179 -7.30 17.01 1.26
CA SER A 179 -8.12 17.69 2.26
C SER A 179 -9.49 16.99 2.39
N PRO A 180 -10.03 16.80 3.61
CA PRO A 180 -11.27 16.06 3.86
C PRO A 180 -12.55 16.77 3.38
N VAL A 181 -12.44 17.81 2.55
CA VAL A 181 -13.56 18.65 2.10
C VAL A 181 -14.47 17.92 1.10
N ARG A 182 -14.12 16.71 0.67
CA ARG A 182 -14.92 15.94 -0.28
C ARG A 182 -15.24 14.56 0.31
N PHE A 183 -16.49 14.42 0.75
CA PHE A 183 -17.18 13.16 1.10
C PHE A 183 -16.93 12.60 2.51
N GLN A 184 -17.51 13.26 3.52
CA GLN A 184 -18.18 12.53 4.59
C GLN A 184 -19.50 11.98 4.03
N GLY A 185 -19.42 10.80 3.42
CA GLY A 185 -20.59 10.02 3.02
C GLY A 185 -21.10 9.22 4.22
N ASP A 186 -22.07 9.82 4.91
CA ASP A 186 -23.21 9.23 5.61
C ASP A 186 -23.06 7.78 6.13
N THR A 187 -22.88 7.66 7.45
CA THR A 187 -23.07 6.41 8.19
C THR A 187 -24.57 6.10 8.32
N SER A 188 -25.14 5.43 7.32
CA SER A 188 -26.44 4.76 7.44
C SER A 188 -26.35 3.29 7.02
N GLY A 189 -26.06 2.42 8.00
CA GLY A 189 -26.69 1.10 8.22
C GLY A 189 -26.73 0.00 7.15
N ILE A 190 -26.24 0.15 5.92
CA ILE A 190 -26.44 -0.86 4.85
C ILE A 190 -25.10 -1.22 4.21
N HIS A 191 -24.65 -2.46 4.44
CA HIS A 191 -23.50 -3.15 3.81
C HIS A 191 -22.37 -2.24 3.27
N VAL A 192 -21.55 -1.73 4.18
CA VAL A 192 -20.37 -0.94 3.82
C VAL A 192 -19.31 -1.87 3.21
N THR A 193 -19.08 -1.74 1.90
CA THR A 193 -17.94 -2.37 1.22
C THR A 193 -16.66 -1.96 1.96
N PRO A 194 -15.80 -2.93 2.38
CA PRO A 194 -14.57 -2.58 3.06
C PRO A 194 -13.69 -1.72 2.16
N THR A 195 -13.16 -0.64 2.74
CA THR A 195 -12.28 0.29 2.05
C THR A 195 -10.84 0.16 2.55
N CYS A 196 -9.88 0.48 1.69
CA CYS A 196 -8.46 0.47 2.01
C CYS A 196 -7.69 1.51 1.20
N SER A 197 -6.46 1.78 1.59
CA SER A 197 -5.55 2.65 0.85
C SER A 197 -5.15 2.02 -0.48
N ALA A 198 -5.26 2.79 -1.56
CA ALA A 198 -4.75 2.35 -2.85
C ALA A 198 -3.24 2.11 -2.82
N LYS A 199 -2.49 2.82 -1.97
CA LYS A 199 -1.04 2.59 -1.78
C LYS A 199 -0.76 1.23 -1.14
N SER A 200 -1.42 0.94 -0.02
CA SER A 200 -1.26 -0.32 0.70
C SER A 200 -1.72 -1.50 -0.17
N MET A 201 -2.81 -1.32 -0.93
CA MET A 201 -3.25 -2.34 -1.88
C MET A 201 -2.30 -2.51 -3.08
N TYR A 202 -1.77 -1.43 -3.66
CA TYR A 202 -0.78 -1.51 -4.75
C TYR A 202 0.45 -2.31 -4.29
N ARG A 203 0.95 -2.01 -3.09
CA ARG A 203 2.05 -2.74 -2.47
C ARG A 203 1.74 -4.23 -2.32
N LEU A 204 0.59 -4.54 -1.72
CA LEU A 204 0.16 -5.93 -1.48
C LEU A 204 0.00 -6.70 -2.80
N ALA A 205 -0.63 -6.09 -3.79
CA ALA A 205 -0.81 -6.68 -5.11
C ALA A 205 0.53 -6.89 -5.83
N SER A 206 1.47 -5.94 -5.71
CA SER A 206 2.83 -6.09 -6.24
C SER A 206 3.56 -7.27 -5.59
N LYS A 207 3.48 -7.39 -4.26
CA LYS A 207 4.07 -8.48 -3.47
C LYS A 207 3.55 -9.86 -3.91
N MET A 208 2.26 -9.96 -4.20
CA MET A 208 1.63 -11.21 -4.59
C MET A 208 1.67 -11.51 -6.09
N GLY A 209 2.22 -10.60 -6.91
CA GLY A 209 2.17 -10.71 -8.37
C GLY A 209 0.76 -10.59 -8.95
N PHE A 210 -0.14 -9.86 -8.28
CA PHE A 210 -1.52 -9.67 -8.73
C PHE A 210 -1.67 -8.43 -9.62
N GLU A 211 -1.18 -8.52 -10.85
CA GLU A 211 -1.09 -7.39 -11.80
C GLU A 211 -2.40 -6.65 -12.05
N ALA A 212 -3.52 -7.38 -12.17
CA ALA A 212 -4.83 -6.77 -12.40
C ALA A 212 -5.26 -5.85 -11.23
N LEU A 213 -4.98 -6.26 -10.00
CA LEU A 213 -5.30 -5.46 -8.81
C LEU A 213 -4.28 -4.33 -8.59
N GLN A 214 -3.00 -4.60 -8.90
CA GLN A 214 -1.95 -3.60 -8.91
C GLN A 214 -2.28 -2.45 -9.88
N THR A 215 -2.75 -2.77 -11.09
CA THR A 215 -3.17 -1.79 -12.10
C THR A 215 -4.35 -0.96 -11.60
N LYS A 216 -5.40 -1.59 -11.05
CA LYS A 216 -6.56 -0.89 -10.46
C LYS A 216 -6.14 0.09 -9.36
N ALA A 217 -5.22 -0.32 -8.49
CA ALA A 217 -4.72 0.53 -7.41
C ALA A 217 -3.90 1.71 -7.97
N LEU A 218 -3.05 1.46 -8.97
CA LEU A 218 -2.26 2.50 -9.64
C LEU A 218 -3.14 3.53 -10.35
N ASP A 219 -4.16 3.08 -11.06
CA ASP A 219 -5.10 3.97 -11.75
C ASP A 219 -5.90 4.83 -10.77
N TYR A 220 -6.26 4.27 -9.62
CA TYR A 220 -6.85 5.08 -8.55
C TYR A 220 -5.87 6.11 -7.99
N ILE A 221 -4.61 5.74 -7.74
CA ILE A 221 -3.57 6.70 -7.30
C ILE A 221 -3.44 7.83 -8.32
N ARG A 222 -3.36 7.52 -9.63
CA ARG A 222 -3.34 8.51 -10.71
C ARG A 222 -4.53 9.46 -10.65
N PHE A 223 -5.72 8.92 -10.40
CA PHE A 223 -6.96 9.69 -10.36
C PHE A 223 -7.02 10.68 -9.19
N VAL A 224 -6.50 10.31 -8.01
CA VAL A 224 -6.57 11.16 -6.81
C VAL A 224 -5.39 12.11 -6.63
N LEU A 225 -4.35 12.01 -7.47
CA LEU A 225 -3.23 12.96 -7.46
C LEU A 225 -3.65 14.33 -8.00
N SER A 226 -3.22 15.38 -7.32
CA SER A 226 -3.50 16.79 -7.67
C SER A 226 -2.33 17.68 -7.27
N ASP A 227 -2.36 18.95 -7.69
CA ASP A 227 -1.36 19.95 -7.30
C ASP A 227 -1.28 20.19 -5.79
N MET A 228 -2.37 19.96 -5.06
CA MET A 228 -2.43 20.03 -3.59
C MET A 228 -1.58 18.95 -2.89
N ASN A 229 -1.52 17.75 -3.46
CA ASN A 229 -0.95 16.57 -2.78
C ASN A 229 0.32 16.02 -3.44
N VAL A 230 0.58 16.34 -4.71
CA VAL A 230 1.65 15.70 -5.50
C VAL A 230 3.06 15.83 -4.88
N VAL A 231 3.39 16.97 -4.26
CA VAL A 231 4.71 17.17 -3.62
C VAL A 231 4.84 16.34 -2.35
N THR A 232 3.77 16.25 -1.55
CA THR A 232 3.71 15.38 -0.36
C THR A 232 3.84 13.91 -0.76
N GLU A 233 3.15 13.52 -1.82
CA GLU A 233 3.18 12.16 -2.38
C GLU A 233 4.56 11.78 -2.92
N LEU A 234 5.28 12.73 -3.54
CA LEU A 234 6.65 12.52 -4.01
C LEU A 234 7.63 12.21 -2.86
N GLY A 235 7.38 12.77 -1.68
CA GLY A 235 8.14 12.47 -0.47
C GLY A 235 7.79 11.13 0.20
N SER A 236 6.82 10.37 -0.32
CA SER A 236 6.38 9.12 0.32
C SER A 236 7.40 7.99 0.13
N PRO A 237 7.70 7.19 1.17
CA PRO A 237 8.60 6.02 1.09
C PRO A 237 8.14 4.94 0.11
N LEU A 238 6.84 4.92 -0.24
CA LEU A 238 6.28 3.99 -1.23
C LEU A 238 7.03 4.06 -2.57
N LEU A 239 7.47 5.25 -2.96
CA LEU A 239 8.06 5.48 -4.28
C LEU A 239 9.45 4.84 -4.41
N ALA A 240 10.17 4.69 -3.31
CA ALA A 240 11.50 4.07 -3.27
C ALA A 240 11.50 2.63 -3.83
N ARG A 241 10.40 1.90 -3.67
CA ARG A 241 10.29 0.48 -4.06
C ARG A 241 9.42 0.25 -5.29
N HIS A 242 8.80 1.30 -5.83
CA HIS A 242 7.78 1.18 -6.87
C HIS A 242 7.95 2.25 -7.97
N PRO A 243 8.91 2.06 -8.90
CA PRO A 243 9.16 3.00 -9.99
C PRO A 243 7.94 3.39 -10.84
N PRO A 244 6.97 2.48 -11.14
CA PRO A 244 5.75 2.88 -11.87
C PRO A 244 4.90 3.92 -11.15
N VAL A 245 4.88 3.88 -9.81
CA VAL A 245 4.17 4.86 -8.98
C VAL A 245 4.95 6.17 -8.98
N LEU A 246 6.28 6.12 -8.86
CA LEU A 246 7.14 7.31 -8.94
C LEU A 246 6.93 8.06 -10.26
N ASN A 247 6.95 7.36 -11.40
CA ASN A 247 6.74 7.96 -12.71
C ASN A 247 5.37 8.64 -12.81
N THR A 248 4.33 7.99 -12.30
CA THR A 248 2.96 8.55 -12.22
C THR A 248 2.91 9.86 -11.41
N VAL A 249 3.57 9.91 -10.25
CA VAL A 249 3.60 11.10 -9.40
C VAL A 249 4.38 12.22 -10.09
N LEU A 250 5.53 11.89 -10.70
CA LEU A 250 6.35 12.84 -11.45
C LEU A 250 5.59 13.41 -12.67
N ASP A 251 4.91 12.58 -13.46
CA ASP A 251 4.08 13.05 -14.58
C ASP A 251 3.01 14.04 -14.12
N THR A 252 2.44 13.82 -12.93
CA THR A 252 1.47 14.75 -12.36
C THR A 252 2.15 16.03 -11.87
N LEU A 253 3.33 15.94 -11.25
CA LEU A 253 4.10 17.10 -10.84
C LEU A 253 4.43 18.00 -12.04
N PHE A 254 4.91 17.42 -13.15
CA PHE A 254 5.25 18.18 -14.35
C PHE A 254 4.04 18.85 -15.00
N ARG A 255 2.85 18.23 -14.94
CA ARG A 255 1.60 18.85 -15.40
C ARG A 255 1.20 20.05 -14.54
N HIS A 256 1.58 20.08 -13.27
CA HIS A 256 1.22 21.12 -12.31
C HIS A 256 2.42 21.97 -11.85
N ILE A 257 3.55 21.93 -12.57
CA ILE A 257 4.80 22.56 -12.11
C ILE A 257 4.67 24.08 -11.90
N ASP A 258 3.79 24.72 -12.67
CA ASP A 258 3.52 26.16 -12.57
C ASP A 258 2.46 26.51 -11.51
N SER A 259 1.82 25.53 -10.88
CA SER A 259 0.82 25.76 -9.82
C SER A 259 1.48 26.45 -8.62
N PRO A 260 0.87 27.51 -8.04
CA PRO A 260 1.41 28.20 -6.86
C PRO A 260 1.67 27.27 -5.66
N LEU A 261 0.86 26.23 -5.51
CA LEU A 261 0.98 25.24 -4.43
C LEU A 261 2.21 24.36 -4.61
N VAL A 262 2.44 23.90 -5.84
CA VAL A 262 3.63 23.13 -6.19
C VAL A 262 4.87 23.99 -6.04
N ARG A 263 4.86 25.21 -6.58
CA ARG A 263 6.00 26.15 -6.52
C ARG A 263 6.41 26.50 -5.09
N SER A 264 5.45 26.59 -4.17
CA SER A 264 5.73 26.89 -2.76
C SER A 264 6.14 25.66 -1.94
N ALA A 265 5.67 24.47 -2.30
CA ALA A 265 5.99 23.22 -1.59
C ALA A 265 7.31 22.57 -2.06
N LEU A 266 7.68 22.71 -3.34
CA LEU A 266 8.84 22.04 -3.93
C LEU A 266 10.19 22.40 -3.27
N PRO A 267 10.47 23.67 -2.89
CA PRO A 267 11.69 24.01 -2.16
C PRO A 267 11.85 23.23 -0.86
N LYS A 268 10.76 23.07 -0.08
CA LYS A 268 10.77 22.29 1.15
C LYS A 268 11.08 20.82 0.89
N LEU A 269 10.58 20.25 -0.21
CA LEU A 269 10.94 18.88 -0.61
C LEU A 269 12.44 18.77 -0.89
N PHE A 270 13.03 19.74 -1.59
CA PHE A 270 14.46 19.73 -1.87
C PHE A 270 15.32 19.89 -0.62
N GLU A 271 14.89 20.71 0.35
CA GLU A 271 15.53 20.80 1.66
C GLU A 271 15.55 19.44 2.37
N ARG A 272 14.41 18.73 2.39
CA ARG A 272 14.32 17.37 2.97
C ARG A 272 15.26 16.39 2.27
N ILE A 273 15.38 16.46 0.95
CA ILE A 273 16.34 15.64 0.19
C ILE A 273 17.78 15.99 0.58
N ALA A 274 18.13 17.28 0.62
CA ALA A 274 19.47 17.75 0.98
C ALA A 274 19.87 17.35 2.41
N ASN A 275 18.90 17.32 3.32
CA ASN A 275 19.09 16.86 4.70
C ASN A 275 19.17 15.34 4.86
N GLY A 276 18.98 14.56 3.78
CA GLY A 276 19.00 13.10 3.81
C GLY A 276 17.75 12.47 4.44
N GLU A 277 16.65 13.20 4.56
CA GLU A 277 15.39 12.70 5.16
C GLU A 277 14.64 11.74 4.23
N LEU A 278 14.96 11.73 2.94
CA LEU A 278 14.33 10.89 1.93
C LEU A 278 15.35 9.93 1.32
N CYS A 279 15.22 8.64 1.63
CA CYS A 279 16.12 7.60 1.12
C CYS A 279 16.12 7.50 -0.42
N HIS A 280 15.01 7.87 -1.07
CA HIS A 280 14.83 7.91 -2.52
C HIS A 280 15.00 9.32 -3.12
N GLY A 281 15.59 10.26 -2.37
CA GLY A 281 15.79 11.64 -2.82
C GLY A 281 16.61 11.74 -4.12
N ALA A 282 17.63 10.90 -4.27
CA ALA A 282 18.44 10.83 -5.48
C ALA A 282 17.62 10.37 -6.71
N ASP A 283 16.73 9.39 -6.54
CA ASP A 283 15.87 8.89 -7.62
C ASP A 283 14.89 9.97 -8.08
N ILE A 284 14.34 10.74 -7.14
CA ILE A 284 13.49 11.90 -7.45
C ILE A 284 14.26 12.91 -8.29
N LEU A 285 15.45 13.34 -7.83
CA LEU A 285 16.25 14.35 -8.53
C LEU A 285 16.67 13.88 -9.92
N LYS A 286 17.13 12.62 -10.03
CA LYS A 286 17.50 12.00 -11.31
C LYS A 286 16.33 12.00 -12.28
N ALA A 287 15.16 11.53 -11.86
CA ALA A 287 14.00 11.44 -12.72
C ALA A 287 13.42 12.82 -13.10
N LEU A 288 13.49 13.81 -12.19
CA LEU A 288 13.18 15.20 -12.48
C LEU A 288 14.11 15.75 -13.57
N TYR A 289 15.42 15.56 -13.41
CA TYR A 289 16.42 16.01 -14.37
C TYR A 289 16.22 15.36 -15.74
N GLU A 290 16.01 14.04 -15.79
CA GLU A 290 15.74 13.30 -17.03
C GLU A 290 14.48 13.82 -17.74
N LYS A 291 13.40 14.13 -17.00
CA LYS A 291 12.19 14.71 -17.58
C LYS A 291 12.40 16.14 -18.09
N ILE A 292 13.20 16.95 -17.41
CA ILE A 292 13.58 18.29 -17.91
C ILE A 292 14.38 18.17 -19.21
N LEU A 293 15.35 17.25 -19.26
CA LEU A 293 16.12 16.99 -20.47
C LEU A 293 15.23 16.53 -21.62
N ALA A 294 14.35 15.56 -21.40
CA ALA A 294 13.43 15.09 -22.42
C ALA A 294 12.50 16.19 -22.94
N LYS A 295 12.06 17.11 -22.06
CA LYS A 295 11.15 18.20 -22.42
C LYS A 295 11.84 19.35 -23.17
N HIS A 296 13.05 19.73 -22.75
CA HIS A 296 13.74 20.93 -23.25
C HIS A 296 14.89 20.63 -24.21
N TYR A 297 15.39 19.40 -24.22
CA TYR A 297 16.54 18.96 -25.02
C TYR A 297 16.30 17.57 -25.63
N PRO A 298 15.23 17.37 -26.44
CA PRO A 298 14.87 16.07 -26.99
C PRO A 298 15.91 15.47 -27.94
N GLN A 299 16.89 16.26 -28.37
CA GLN A 299 17.96 15.89 -29.30
C GLN A 299 19.26 15.40 -28.60
N LEU A 300 19.29 15.35 -27.27
CA LEU A 300 20.42 14.74 -26.54
C LEU A 300 20.37 13.22 -26.75
N ASN A 301 21.14 12.72 -27.72
CA ASN A 301 21.37 11.30 -27.91
C ASN A 301 21.87 10.66 -26.61
N PRO A 302 21.45 9.42 -26.26
CA PRO A 302 22.00 8.72 -25.11
C PRO A 302 23.52 8.59 -25.27
N VAL A 303 24.24 8.98 -24.22
CA VAL A 303 25.69 8.87 -24.14
C VAL A 303 26.06 7.39 -24.37
N PRO A 304 26.93 7.05 -25.33
CA PRO A 304 27.34 5.67 -25.53
C PRO A 304 27.98 5.12 -24.25
N PRO A 305 27.70 3.86 -23.86
CA PRO A 305 28.10 3.28 -22.57
C PRO A 305 29.62 3.20 -22.32
N ASN A 306 30.44 3.57 -23.31
CA ASN A 306 31.91 3.51 -23.27
C ASN A 306 32.54 4.89 -23.34
N LEU A 307 32.19 5.80 -22.44
CA LEU A 307 33.05 6.96 -22.18
C LEU A 307 34.12 6.53 -21.17
N PRO A 308 35.41 6.49 -21.56
CA PRO A 308 36.46 6.23 -20.59
C PRO A 308 36.44 7.34 -19.54
N MET A 309 36.31 6.95 -18.26
CA MET A 309 36.64 7.83 -17.14
C MET A 309 38.13 8.13 -17.22
N ASN A 310 38.50 9.15 -17.99
CA ASN A 310 39.83 9.73 -17.91
C ASN A 310 39.86 10.58 -16.64
N SER A 311 40.40 9.97 -15.57
CA SER A 311 40.97 10.69 -14.44
C SER A 311 42.17 11.50 -14.95
N SER A 312 41.92 12.71 -15.42
CA SER A 312 42.88 13.84 -15.50
C SER A 312 42.29 14.94 -16.39
N ASN A 313 41.55 15.88 -15.78
CA ASN A 313 41.69 17.31 -16.04
C ASN A 313 40.69 18.08 -15.16
N ALA A 314 41.16 18.49 -13.99
CA ALA A 314 40.62 19.62 -13.27
C ALA A 314 40.82 20.87 -14.16
N GLY A 315 39.75 21.34 -14.80
CA GLY A 315 39.83 22.52 -15.66
C GLY A 315 38.72 22.67 -16.68
N PHE A 316 37.46 22.43 -16.33
CA PHE A 316 36.33 22.98 -17.09
C PHE A 316 35.79 24.20 -16.36
N LEU A 317 36.30 25.37 -16.76
CA LEU A 317 35.70 26.66 -16.48
C LEU A 317 34.27 26.65 -17.05
N PHE A 318 33.27 26.75 -16.17
CA PHE A 318 31.91 27.11 -16.53
C PHE A 318 31.95 28.52 -17.14
N ASN A 319 32.02 28.61 -18.46
CA ASN A 319 31.76 29.85 -19.17
C ASN A 319 30.25 30.01 -19.28
N VAL A 320 29.63 30.56 -18.24
CA VAL A 320 28.23 30.96 -18.25
C VAL A 320 28.10 32.17 -19.18
N LYS A 321 27.95 31.93 -20.48
CA LYS A 321 27.29 32.90 -21.34
C LYS A 321 25.79 32.81 -21.07
N THR A 322 25.34 33.68 -20.18
CA THR A 322 23.94 34.04 -20.03
C THR A 322 23.40 34.57 -21.36
N THR A 323 22.60 33.76 -22.05
CA THR A 323 21.62 34.26 -23.01
C THR A 323 20.24 33.85 -22.52
N PHE A 324 19.67 34.67 -21.65
CA PHE A 324 18.23 34.73 -21.46
C PHE A 324 17.61 35.30 -22.75
N PRO A 325 16.56 34.69 -23.32
CA PRO A 325 15.78 35.36 -24.36
C PRO A 325 14.96 36.50 -23.72
N ASP A 326 15.33 37.73 -24.05
CA ASP A 326 14.55 38.94 -23.79
C ASP A 326 13.18 38.83 -24.49
N ASN A 327 12.15 38.58 -23.69
CA ASN A 327 10.76 38.83 -24.07
C ASN A 327 10.02 39.50 -22.91
N PHE A 328 10.52 40.66 -22.50
CA PHE A 328 9.69 41.68 -21.86
C PHE A 328 9.47 42.81 -22.86
N LYS A 329 8.34 42.77 -23.57
CA LYS A 329 7.86 43.92 -24.34
C LYS A 329 7.56 45.06 -23.37
N LYS A 330 8.42 46.06 -23.38
CA LYS A 330 8.09 47.44 -23.03
C LYS A 330 7.01 47.94 -23.99
N THR A 331 5.86 48.35 -23.46
CA THR A 331 5.00 49.33 -24.12
C THR A 331 5.13 50.63 -23.34
N ASP A 332 5.93 51.56 -23.87
CA ASP A 332 6.07 52.91 -23.34
C ASP A 332 4.96 53.82 -23.89
N SER A 333 4.44 54.63 -22.96
CA SER A 333 3.96 56.00 -23.13
C SER A 333 2.65 56.31 -23.87
N ALA A 334 1.67 56.79 -23.08
CA ALA A 334 0.86 57.96 -23.44
C ALA A 334 0.26 58.61 -22.17
N SER A 335 0.94 59.63 -21.65
CA SER A 335 0.30 60.79 -21.02
C SER A 335 0.31 61.89 -22.09
N PRO A 336 -0.74 62.73 -22.27
CA PRO A 336 -0.97 63.81 -21.30
C PRO A 336 -2.43 64.32 -21.20
N LYS A 337 -2.79 64.99 -20.08
CA LYS A 337 -3.19 66.42 -20.05
C LYS A 337 -3.86 66.81 -18.72
N LYS A 338 -3.35 67.91 -18.16
CA LYS A 338 -4.00 68.79 -17.19
C LYS A 338 -5.06 69.66 -17.88
N SER A 339 -6.21 69.85 -17.22
CA SER A 339 -7.07 71.05 -17.16
C SER A 339 -8.41 70.57 -16.57
N LYS A 340 -9.05 71.17 -15.58
CA LYS A 340 -9.02 72.51 -15.03
C LYS A 340 -9.61 72.45 -13.62
#